data_AF-A0A8I1R6K0-F1
#
_entry.id   AF-A0A8I1R6K0-F1
#
_cell.length_a   1.000
_cell.length_b   1.000
_cell.length_c   1.000
_cell.angle_alpha   90.00
_cell.angle_beta   90.00
_cell.angle_gamma   90.00
#
_symmetry.space_group_name_H-M   'P 1'
#
loop_
_entity.id
_entity.type
_entity.pdbx_description
1 polymer ?
#
loop_
_entity_poly.entity_id
_entity_poly.type
_entity_poly.pdbx_seq_one_letter_code
_entity_poly.pdbx_strand_id
1 'polypeptide(L)' 'MSDSENLDVRQLIPMKRHSTIFSTWQNLAPGKSFVLINDHDPKPLYYQFDAEHHGKFTWDYIESGPEAWRVRIGKAATA' A
#
# COMPACT_ATOMS: atom_id res chain seq x y z
N MET A 1 -6.07 -19.46 0.71
CA MET A 1 -5.20 -18.62 1.55
C MET A 1 -4.69 -17.53 0.61
N SER A 2 -5.14 -16.29 0.79
CA SER A 2 -4.80 -15.22 -0.14
C SER A 2 -3.35 -14.82 0.10
N ASP A 3 -2.45 -15.19 -0.81
CA ASP A 3 -1.11 -14.61 -0.90
C ASP A 3 -1.25 -13.09 -1.17
N SER A 4 -1.37 -12.31 -0.10
CA SER A 4 -1.05 -10.88 -0.17
C SER A 4 0.46 -10.79 -0.31
N GLU A 5 0.94 -10.47 -1.50
CA GLU A 5 2.37 -10.25 -1.74
C GLU A 5 2.85 -9.12 -0.81
N ASN A 6 3.95 -9.34 -0.10
CA ASN A 6 4.54 -8.31 0.76
C ASN A 6 5.45 -7.42 -0.07
N LEU A 7 5.21 -6.11 -0.05
CA LEU A 7 6.07 -5.08 -0.63
C LEU A 7 6.84 -4.38 0.50
N ASP A 8 8.06 -4.85 0.77
CA ASP A 8 8.96 -4.20 1.72
C ASP A 8 9.75 -3.07 1.05
N VAL A 9 9.46 -1.82 1.43
CA VAL A 9 10.10 -0.64 0.85
C VAL A 9 11.22 -0.07 1.71
N ARG A 10 11.51 -0.67 2.87
CA ARG A 10 12.54 -0.19 3.80
C ARG A 10 13.93 -0.22 3.18
N GLN A 11 14.17 -1.20 2.30
CA GLN A 11 15.42 -1.37 1.55
C GLN A 11 15.50 -0.52 0.28
N LEU A 12 14.39 0.12 -0.13
CA LEU A 12 14.36 0.97 -1.32
C LEU A 12 14.81 2.40 -0.97
N ILE A 13 15.55 3.01 -1.89
CA ILE A 13 15.88 4.44 -1.80
C ILE A 13 14.59 5.29 -1.76
N PRO A 14 14.53 6.36 -0.97
CA PRO A 14 13.29 7.13 -0.74
C PRO A 14 12.56 7.53 -2.03
N MET A 15 13.31 7.99 -3.04
CA MET A 15 12.75 8.43 -4.32
C MET A 15 12.06 7.32 -5.13
N LYS A 16 12.38 6.04 -4.88
CA LYS A 16 11.75 4.90 -5.55
C LYS A 16 10.54 4.35 -4.79
N ARG A 17 10.41 4.63 -3.50
CA ARG A 17 9.35 4.04 -2.66
C ARG A 17 7.96 4.35 -3.23
N HIS A 18 7.67 5.62 -3.46
CA HIS A 18 6.35 6.05 -3.94
C HIS A 18 6.04 5.45 -5.33
N SER A 19 6.97 5.58 -6.29
CA SER A 19 6.74 5.07 -7.64
C SER A 19 6.53 3.55 -7.67
N THR A 20 7.29 2.79 -6.87
CA THR A 20 7.07 1.35 -6.73
C THR A 20 5.70 1.04 -6.14
N ILE A 21 5.31 1.69 -5.04
CA ILE A 21 4.02 1.43 -4.37
C ILE A 21 2.83 1.71 -5.30
N PHE A 22 2.83 2.87 -5.97
CA PHE A 22 1.77 3.23 -6.91
C PHE A 22 1.75 2.28 -8.12
N SER A 23 2.91 1.94 -8.67
CA SER A 23 2.99 0.98 -9.80
C SER A 23 2.45 -0.39 -9.41
N THR A 24 2.81 -0.89 -8.23
CA THR A 24 2.30 -2.15 -7.69
C THR A 24 0.78 -2.10 -7.54
N TRP A 25 0.24 -1.04 -6.94
CA TRP A 25 -1.21 -0.88 -6.80
C TRP A 25 -1.96 -0.78 -8.14
N GLN A 26 -1.43 0.00 -9.09
CA GLN A 26 -2.05 0.18 -10.41
C GLN A 26 -2.17 -1.16 -11.16
N ASN A 27 -1.15 -2.01 -11.04
CA ASN A 27 -1.09 -3.34 -11.66
C ASN A 27 -1.95 -4.40 -10.96
N LEU A 28 -2.54 -4.12 -9.79
CA LEU A 28 -3.47 -5.04 -9.15
C LEU A 28 -4.72 -5.24 -10.03
N ALA A 29 -5.19 -6.48 -10.07
CA ALA A 29 -6.56 -6.78 -10.49
C ALA A 29 -7.56 -6.21 -9.44
N PRO A 30 -8.77 -5.80 -9.85
CA PRO A 30 -9.82 -5.39 -8.91
C PRO A 30 -10.07 -6.45 -7.82
N GLY A 31 -10.20 -6.00 -6.57
CA GLY A 31 -10.38 -6.88 -5.41
C GLY A 31 -9.11 -7.57 -4.91
N LYS A 32 -7.94 -7.33 -5.53
CA LYS A 32 -6.64 -7.80 -5.02
C LYS A 32 -5.97 -6.76 -4.14
N SER A 33 -5.04 -7.21 -3.31
CA SER A 33 -4.26 -6.39 -2.39
C SER A 33 -2.86 -6.94 -2.15
N PHE A 34 -1.97 -6.07 -1.71
CA PHE A 34 -0.63 -6.38 -1.22
C PHE A 34 -0.42 -5.76 0.16
N VAL A 35 0.62 -6.17 0.88
CA VAL A 35 0.98 -5.59 2.18
C VAL A 35 2.23 -4.72 2.00
N LEU A 36 2.08 -3.42 2.21
CA LEU A 36 3.19 -2.48 2.32
C LEU A 36 3.87 -2.67 3.68
N ILE A 37 5.19 -2.84 3.70
CA ILE A 37 6.02 -2.79 4.91
C ILE A 37 6.91 -1.55 4.83
N ASN A 38 6.74 -0.63 5.77
CA ASN A 38 7.45 0.65 5.84
C ASN A 38 8.15 0.84 7.20
N ASP A 39 9.15 1.74 7.24
CA ASP A 39 9.91 2.09 8.45
C ASP A 39 9.25 3.21 9.28
N HIS A 40 8.17 3.82 8.79
CA HIS A 40 7.38 4.85 9.47
C HIS A 40 5.91 4.79 9.05
N ASP A 41 5.04 5.55 9.73
CA ASP A 41 3.62 5.64 9.38
C ASP A 41 3.43 6.18 7.95
N PRO A 42 2.83 5.40 7.02
CA PRO A 42 2.57 5.84 5.65
C PRO A 42 1.37 6.79 5.52
N LYS A 43 0.96 7.48 6.59
CA LYS A 43 -0.14 8.45 6.58
C LYS A 43 -0.07 9.52 5.47
N PRO A 44 1.09 10.12 5.13
CA PRO A 44 1.17 11.02 3.97
C PRO A 44 0.81 10.34 2.65
N LEU A 45 1.20 9.07 2.49
CA LEU A 45 0.88 8.26 1.32
C LEU A 45 -0.62 7.95 1.25
N TYR A 46 -1.28 7.67 2.38
CA TYR A 46 -2.74 7.53 2.44
C TYR A 46 -3.45 8.74 1.85
N TYR A 47 -3.08 9.95 2.27
CA TYR A 47 -3.71 11.18 1.76
C TYR A 47 -3.44 11.38 0.26
N GLN A 48 -2.28 10.95 -0.25
CA GLN A 48 -2.01 10.98 -1.68
C GLN A 48 -2.93 10.01 -2.45
N PHE A 49 -3.12 8.78 -1.94
CA PHE A 49 -4.09 7.84 -2.50
C PHE A 49 -5.52 8.37 -2.46
N ASP A 50 -5.91 8.99 -1.36
CA ASP A 50 -7.25 9.58 -1.22
C ASP A 50 -7.48 10.73 -2.20
N ALA A 51 -6.49 11.61 -2.39
CA ALA A 51 -6.58 12.72 -3.33
C ALA A 51 -6.64 12.26 -4.80
N GLU A 52 -5.83 11.27 -5.19
CA GLU A 52 -5.70 10.85 -6.60
C GLU A 52 -6.67 9.73 -7.00
N HIS A 53 -7.09 8.90 -6.05
CA HIS A 53 -7.78 7.64 -6.28
C HIS A 53 -8.94 7.39 -5.32
N HIS A 54 -9.58 8.46 -4.81
CA HIS A 54 -10.73 8.37 -3.90
C HIS A 54 -11.74 7.29 -4.34
N GLY A 55 -12.11 6.41 -3.40
CA GLY A 55 -13.06 5.32 -3.63
C GLY A 55 -12.57 4.16 -4.50
N LYS A 56 -11.34 4.20 -5.03
CA LYS A 56 -10.75 3.15 -5.88
C LYS A 56 -9.77 2.23 -5.15
N PHE A 57 -9.40 2.56 -3.92
CA PHE A 57 -8.47 1.78 -3.11
C PHE A 57 -9.06 1.40 -1.76
N THR A 58 -8.44 0.43 -1.11
CA THR A 58 -8.68 0.02 0.28
C THR A 58 -7.40 0.16 1.07
N TRP A 59 -7.53 0.44 2.36
CA TRP A 59 -6.39 0.72 3.23
C TRP A 59 -6.66 0.19 4.64
N ASP A 60 -5.99 -0.91 4.99
CA ASP A 60 -6.14 -1.55 6.30
C ASP A 60 -4.79 -1.60 7.02
N TYR A 61 -4.70 -1.01 8.20
CA TYR A 61 -3.53 -1.19 9.05
C TYR A 61 -3.50 -2.63 9.60
N ILE A 62 -2.40 -3.33 9.35
CA ILE A 62 -2.11 -4.65 9.92
C ILE A 62 -1.24 -4.49 11.18
N GLU A 63 -0.28 -3.57 11.13
CA GLU A 63 0.65 -3.29 12.23
C GLU A 63 1.00 -1.81 12.24
N SER A 64 0.96 -1.21 13.42
CA SER A 64 1.12 0.23 13.62
C SER A 64 2.29 0.55 14.56
N GLY A 65 3.50 0.16 14.16
CA GLY A 65 4.75 0.57 14.80
C GLY A 65 4.95 0.13 16.26
N PRO A 66 6.09 0.50 16.88
CA PRO A 66 7.21 1.25 16.29
C PRO A 66 8.20 0.38 15.49
N GLU A 67 8.13 -0.95 15.61
CA GLU A 67 9.11 -1.87 14.99
C GLU A 67 8.91 -2.01 13.48
N ALA A 68 7.65 -2.05 13.03
CA ALA A 68 7.30 -2.00 11.61
C ALA A 68 5.91 -1.38 11.40
N TRP A 69 5.71 -0.79 10.24
CA TRP A 69 4.40 -0.34 9.78
C TRP A 69 3.95 -1.23 8.64
N ARG A 70 2.87 -2.00 8.85
CA ARG A 70 2.30 -2.89 7.84
C ARG A 70 0.91 -2.43 7.48
N VAL A 71 0.69 -2.16 6.20
CA VAL A 71 -0.61 -1.72 5.68
C VAL A 71 -0.99 -2.60 4.50
N ARG A 72 -2.18 -3.18 4.54
CA ARG A 72 -2.78 -3.81 3.37
C ARG A 72 -3.35 -2.70 2.48
N ILE A 73 -2.85 -2.62 1.25
CA ILE A 73 -3.33 -1.70 0.23
C ILE A 73 -3.96 -2.54 -0.88
N GLY A 74 -5.22 -2.29 -1.19
CA GLY A 74 -5.96 -3.02 -2.22
C GLY A 74 -6.59 -2.13 -3.27
N LYS A 75 -6.94 -2.74 -4.40
CA LYS A 75 -7.75 -2.12 -5.44
C LYS A 75 -9.21 -2.47 -5.20
N ALA A 76 -10.09 -1.47 -5.15
CA ALA A 76 -11.51 -1.70 -4.96
C ALA A 76 -12.04 -2.69 -5.99
N ALA A 77 -12.91 -3.61 -5.57
CA ALA A 77 -13.59 -4.48 -6.52
C ALA A 77 -14.54 -3.64 -7.37
N THR A 78 -14.55 -3.86 -8.68
CA THR A 78 -15.65 -3.39 -9.52
C THR A 78 -16.93 -4.08 -9.06
N ALA A 79 -17.96 -3.28 -8.77
CA ALA A 79 -19.30 -3.76 -8.46
C ALA A 79 -19.94 -4.49 -9.64
#